data_AF-A0A7C6FDI6-F1
#
_entry.id   AF-A0A7C6FDI6-F1
#
_cell.length_a   1.000
_cell.length_b   1.000
_cell.length_c   1.000
_cell.angle_alpha   90.00
_cell.angle_beta   90.00
_cell.angle_gamma   90.00
#
_symmetry.space_group_name_H-M   'P 1'
#
loop_
_entity.id
_entity.type
_entity.pdbx_description
1 polymer ?
#
loop_
_entity_poly.entity_id
_entity_poly.type
_entity_poly.pdbx_seq_one_letter_code
_entity_poly.pdbx_strand_id
1 'polypeptide(L)' 'LIMKAANIKKGTDNPLLNKVATLTSAQIDEIVEKKIADLNTDDKEMARKIIAGTCRSMGVEIAD' A
#
# COMPACT_ATOMS: atom_id res chain seq x y z
N LEU A 1 4.43 -1.50 -7.56
CA LEU A 1 2.94 -1.57 -7.61
C LEU A 1 2.30 -0.49 -6.76
N ILE A 2 2.59 -0.42 -5.45
CA ILE A 2 2.08 0.62 -4.54
C ILE A 2 2.40 2.04 -5.06
N MET A 3 3.65 2.33 -5.44
CA MET A 3 4.04 3.63 -6.03
C MET A 3 3.30 3.99 -7.33
N LYS A 4 2.96 2.98 -8.15
CA LYS A 4 2.20 3.19 -9.40
C LYS A 4 0.74 3.50 -9.10
N ALA A 5 0.12 2.77 -8.18
CA ALA A 5 -1.25 2.99 -7.75
C ALA A 5 -1.41 4.34 -7.03
N ALA A 6 -0.42 4.70 -6.22
CA ALA A 6 -0.35 5.95 -5.47
C ALA A 6 0.17 7.13 -6.31
N ASN A 7 0.50 6.89 -7.58
CA ASN A 7 1.02 7.87 -8.54
C ASN A 7 2.20 8.73 -8.03
N ILE A 8 3.08 8.13 -7.22
CA ILE A 8 4.23 8.78 -6.58
C ILE A 8 5.54 8.21 -7.10
N LYS A 9 6.51 9.10 -7.37
CA LYS A 9 7.85 8.73 -7.85
C LYS A 9 8.85 8.46 -6.72
N LYS A 10 8.57 8.97 -5.53
CA LYS A 10 9.40 8.80 -4.32
C LYS A 10 8.48 8.66 -3.10
N GLY A 11 8.92 7.87 -2.13
CA GLY A 11 8.30 7.86 -0.81
C GLY A 11 8.59 9.17 -0.08
N THR A 12 7.90 9.40 1.02
CA THR A 12 8.13 10.55 1.89
C THR A 12 9.33 10.34 2.82
N ASP A 13 10.06 11.41 3.11
CA ASP A 13 11.09 11.41 4.14
C ASP A 13 10.48 11.42 5.56
N ASN A 14 9.21 11.82 5.71
CA ASN A 14 8.50 11.86 6.98
C ASN A 14 7.04 11.38 6.85
N PRO A 15 6.78 10.07 7.07
CA PRO A 15 5.44 9.47 6.89
C PRO A 15 4.38 9.96 7.85
N LEU A 16 4.75 10.48 9.03
CA LEU A 16 3.79 11.07 9.97
C LEU A 16 3.34 12.49 9.58
N LEU A 17 4.22 13.28 8.97
CA LEU A 17 3.98 14.71 8.69
C LEU A 17 3.50 14.94 7.26
N ASN A 18 4.07 14.21 6.30
CA ASN A 18 3.83 14.41 4.88
C ASN A 18 3.27 13.14 4.25
N LYS A 19 1.94 13.08 4.16
CA LYS A 19 1.24 12.06 3.37
C LYS A 19 1.41 12.40 1.89
N VAL A 20 2.07 11.51 1.15
CA VAL A 20 2.42 11.74 -0.26
C VAL A 20 1.36 11.22 -1.21
N ALA A 21 0.51 10.30 -0.76
CA ALA A 21 -0.58 9.77 -1.56
C ALA A 21 -1.66 9.13 -0.68
N THR A 22 -2.81 8.90 -1.30
CA THR A 22 -3.92 8.18 -0.69
C THR A 22 -4.34 7.06 -1.64
N LEU A 23 -4.54 5.86 -1.12
CA LEU A 23 -5.05 4.70 -1.86
C LEU A 23 -6.42 4.30 -1.30
N THR A 24 -7.32 3.83 -2.16
CA THR A 24 -8.61 3.31 -1.72
C THR A 24 -8.53 1.83 -1.34
N SER A 25 -9.47 1.38 -0.50
CA SER A 25 -9.62 -0.04 -0.12
C SER A 25 -9.67 -0.99 -1.33
N ALA A 26 -10.30 -0.56 -2.43
CA ALA A 26 -10.37 -1.30 -3.69
C ALA A 26 -9.01 -1.40 -4.42
N GLN A 27 -8.23 -0.31 -4.44
CA GLN A 27 -6.89 -0.34 -5.02
C GLN A 27 -5.95 -1.24 -4.21
N ILE A 28 -6.09 -1.26 -2.88
CA ILE A 28 -5.34 -2.17 -2.03
C ILE A 28 -5.68 -3.62 -2.36
N ASP A 29 -6.95 -3.97 -2.54
CA ASP A 29 -7.35 -5.33 -2.94
C ASP A 29 -6.76 -5.75 -4.29
N GLU A 30 -6.78 -4.89 -5.30
CA GLU A 30 -6.13 -5.20 -6.58
C GLU A 30 -4.61 -5.41 -6.44
N ILE A 31 -3.96 -4.59 -5.61
CA ILE A 31 -2.52 -4.74 -5.36
C ILE A 31 -2.26 -6.04 -4.59
N VAL A 32 -3.11 -6.39 -3.62
CA VAL A 32 -3.04 -7.64 -2.88
C VAL A 32 -3.20 -8.80 -3.85
N GLU A 33 -4.23 -8.86 -4.68
CA GLU A 33 -4.44 -9.98 -5.62
C GLU A 33 -3.30 -10.12 -6.63
N LYS A 34 -2.77 -9.01 -7.13
CA LYS A 34 -1.61 -9.04 -8.04
C LYS A 34 -0.32 -9.43 -7.36
N LYS A 35 -0.18 -9.15 -6.06
CA LYS A 35 1.05 -9.37 -5.30
C LYS A 35 0.99 -10.58 -4.38
N ILE A 36 -0.17 -11.24 -4.24
CA ILE A 36 -0.34 -12.41 -3.36
C ILE A 36 0.51 -13.58 -3.85
N ALA A 37 0.72 -13.70 -5.16
CA ALA A 37 1.65 -14.66 -5.75
C ALA A 37 3.13 -14.35 -5.43
N ASP A 38 3.48 -13.10 -5.14
CA ASP A 38 4.82 -12.67 -4.70
C ASP A 38 4.94 -12.61 -3.16
N LEU A 39 3.82 -12.67 -2.44
CA LEU A 39 3.74 -12.65 -0.99
C LEU A 39 3.79 -14.07 -0.47
N ASN A 40 4.42 -14.25 0.67
CA ASN A 40 4.59 -15.56 1.30
C ASN A 40 3.33 -15.98 2.09
N THR A 41 2.16 -15.62 1.59
CA THR A 41 0.90 -15.65 2.34
C THR A 41 -0.27 -15.86 1.41
N ASP A 42 -1.07 -16.89 1.68
CA ASP A 42 -2.29 -17.22 0.94
C ASP A 42 -3.52 -16.45 1.47
N ASP A 43 -3.37 -15.80 2.62
CA ASP A 43 -4.44 -15.14 3.35
C ASP A 43 -4.56 -13.66 2.94
N LYS A 44 -5.68 -13.31 2.28
CA LYS A 44 -5.91 -11.95 1.75
C LYS A 44 -5.84 -10.89 2.86
N GLU A 45 -6.30 -11.19 4.06
CA GLU A 45 -6.24 -10.25 5.19
C GLU A 45 -4.80 -9.96 5.64
N MET A 46 -3.97 -11.00 5.74
CA MET A 46 -2.56 -10.82 6.08
C MET A 46 -1.81 -10.08 4.98
N ALA A 47 -2.06 -10.40 3.71
CA ALA A 47 -1.52 -9.65 2.59
C ALA A 47 -1.92 -8.17 2.66
N ARG A 48 -3.19 -7.87 3.00
CA ARG A 48 -3.67 -6.50 3.22
C ARG A 48 -2.92 -5.79 4.34
N LYS A 49 -2.66 -6.46 5.47
CA LYS A 49 -1.85 -5.90 6.57
C LYS A 49 -0.41 -5.61 6.15
N ILE A 50 0.22 -6.50 5.39
CA ILE A 50 1.60 -6.30 4.90
C ILE A 50 1.65 -5.09 3.97
N ILE A 51 0.70 -4.97 3.05
CA ILE A 51 0.61 -3.84 2.14
C ILE A 51 0.29 -2.55 2.91
N ALA A 52 -0.64 -2.58 3.87
CA ALA A 52 -0.96 -1.43 4.70
C ALA A 52 0.24 -0.94 5.52
N GLY A 53 1.04 -1.85 6.07
CA GLY A 53 2.29 -1.50 6.75
C GLY A 53 3.29 -0.82 5.81
N THR A 54 3.40 -1.32 4.57
CA THR A 54 4.26 -0.72 3.55
C THR A 54 3.77 0.67 3.15
N CYS A 55 2.47 0.84 2.93
CA CYS A 55 1.84 2.13 2.63
C CYS A 55 2.12 3.14 3.75
N ARG A 56 1.88 2.75 5.01
CA ARG A 56 2.12 3.61 6.18
C ARG A 56 3.57 4.05 6.28
N SER A 57 4.54 3.14 6.07
CA SER A 57 5.96 3.48 6.12
C SER A 57 6.41 4.38 4.97
N MET A 58 5.70 4.35 3.84
CA MET A 58 5.93 5.24 2.69
C MET A 58 5.16 6.56 2.77
N GLY A 59 4.34 6.79 3.80
CA GLY A 59 3.45 7.94 3.90
C GLY A 59 2.29 7.92 2.93
N VAL A 60 1.84 6.74 2.55
CA VAL A 60 0.63 6.53 1.78
C VAL A 60 -0.49 6.18 2.75
N GLU A 61 -1.52 7.01 2.78
CA GLU A 61 -2.71 6.77 3.58
C GLU A 61 -3.70 5.89 2.84
N ILE A 62 -4.42 5.05 3.58
CA ILE A 62 -5.51 4.25 3.01
C ILE A 62 -6.80 4.96 3.42
N ALA A 63 -7.51 5.51 2.44
CA ALA A 63 -8.86 6.03 2.62
C ALA A 63 -9.85 4.93 2.22
N ASP A 64 -10.95 4.82 2.97
CA ASP A 64 -12.03 3.90 2.62
C ASP A 64 -12.84 4.44 1.44
#